data_AF-A0A7C3SZF3-F1
#
_entry.id   AF-A0A7C3SZF3-F1
#
_cell.length_a   1.000
_cell.length_b   1.000
_cell.length_c   1.000
_cell.angle_alpha   90.00
_cell.angle_beta   90.00
_cell.angle_gamma   90.00
#
_symmetry.space_group_name_H-M   'P 1'
#
loop_
_entity.id
_entity.type
_entity.pdbx_description
1 polymer ?
#
loop_
_entity_poly.entity_id
_entity_poly.type
_entity_poly.pdbx_seq_one_letter_code
_entity_poly.pdbx_strand_id
1 'polypeptide(L)'
;MKRAKRILVLLLSLGMVVALTAVIPAGATTETTEKKNVVDSEFVFCTLDWSGEIEEIQVFEMLSLNGSGTFDVREKKAFDENTGWQGVKGFTKPKVEGDYLVWEGLKSEDNACYIAATKFSEAMVEKARTRIPLDVRFKYKFDGVPVEDLNEITGKSGRFEMEVTFKNTSKEKTRVEYKDPDTGEMKETEVETYLPLVIQPYDWYFDNRIFYNLEADPTGLVVPMPDFYNVGWSIPLFPPATGESHTIWVKADVKNFQMPPLTLAVAFVFPETNQVNPTALFKSGLEQLYGGVKQINEGVGDPTKADTLLYGITAVDEGLKKMADAQEGLPYAKSNIDTAMIPGVRQAAAG
;
A
#
# COMPACT_ATOMS: atom_id res chain seq x y z
N MET A 1 25.47 28.54 30.23
CA MET A 1 25.80 27.21 29.67
C MET A 1 24.51 26.45 29.45
N LYS A 2 24.13 26.26 28.18
CA LYS A 2 22.81 25.81 27.75
C LYS A 2 22.63 24.31 28.05
N ARG A 3 21.58 23.98 28.80
CA ARG A 3 21.10 22.61 29.05
C ARG A 3 20.55 22.04 27.74
N ALA A 4 21.19 21.00 27.22
CA ALA A 4 20.67 20.23 26.08
C ALA A 4 19.37 19.52 26.51
N LYS A 5 18.24 19.90 25.91
CA LYS A 5 16.98 19.15 26.02
C LYS A 5 17.15 17.87 25.19
N ARG A 6 17.06 16.72 25.85
CA ARG A 6 16.97 15.41 25.19
C ARG A 6 15.64 15.36 24.43
N ILE A 7 15.71 15.23 23.12
CA ILE A 7 14.57 14.93 22.25
C ILE A 7 14.27 13.44 22.46
N LEU A 8 13.09 13.15 23.00
CA LEU A 8 12.56 11.81 23.15
C LEU A 8 11.87 11.46 21.82
N VAL A 9 12.56 10.71 20.97
CA VAL A 9 11.95 10.04 19.82
C VAL A 9 11.17 8.86 20.39
N LEU A 10 9.84 8.97 20.48
CA LEU A 10 8.93 7.86 20.74
C LEU A 10 8.73 7.12 19.42
N LEU A 11 9.75 6.37 19.00
CA LEU A 11 9.55 5.21 18.15
C LEU A 11 8.70 4.24 18.98
N LEU A 12 7.52 3.85 18.49
CA LEU A 12 6.95 2.55 18.84
C LEU A 12 8.00 1.52 18.39
N SER A 13 8.87 1.19 19.33
CA SER A 13 9.96 0.27 19.12
C SER A 13 9.36 -1.08 18.85
N LEU A 14 9.62 -1.65 17.66
CA LEU A 14 9.83 -3.09 17.57
C LEU A 14 11.00 -3.38 18.53
N GLY A 15 10.68 -3.63 19.79
CA GLY A 15 11.66 -3.86 20.84
C GLY A 15 12.33 -5.17 20.52
N MET A 16 13.54 -5.12 19.97
CA MET A 16 14.40 -6.30 19.92
C MET A 16 14.60 -6.77 21.36
N VAL A 17 13.84 -7.80 21.77
CA VAL A 17 13.93 -8.42 23.08
C VAL A 17 15.35 -8.97 23.21
N VAL A 18 16.13 -8.38 24.11
CA VAL A 18 17.46 -8.90 24.44
C VAL A 18 17.22 -10.16 25.28
N ALA A 19 17.22 -11.32 24.63
CA ALA A 19 17.37 -12.60 25.32
C ALA A 19 18.76 -12.62 25.97
N LEU A 20 18.83 -12.24 27.25
CA LEU A 20 20.07 -12.33 28.04
C LEU A 20 20.36 -13.81 28.33
N THR A 21 20.95 -14.52 27.37
CA THR A 21 21.54 -15.83 27.64
C THR A 21 22.91 -15.63 28.28
N ALA A 22 22.98 -15.58 29.61
CA ALA A 22 24.18 -15.98 30.34
C ALA A 22 23.86 -16.13 31.84
N VAL A 23 24.00 -17.35 32.39
CA VAL A 23 25.18 -17.75 33.17
C VAL A 23 25.35 -19.26 33.08
N ILE A 24 26.47 -19.72 32.51
CA ILE A 24 26.97 -21.09 32.68
C ILE A 24 27.76 -21.11 34.00
N PRO A 25 27.49 -22.08 34.89
CA PRO A 25 28.57 -22.74 35.60
C PRO A 25 28.58 -24.25 35.33
N ALA A 26 29.75 -24.67 34.82
CA ALA A 26 30.37 -25.99 34.92
C ALA A 26 29.60 -27.22 34.41
N GLY A 27 29.97 -27.62 33.18
CA GLY A 27 30.05 -29.02 32.78
C GLY A 27 28.88 -29.53 31.95
N ALA A 28 28.89 -29.28 30.64
CA ALA A 28 28.45 -30.23 29.61
C ALA A 28 28.54 -29.57 28.23
N THR A 29 29.28 -30.25 27.34
CA THR A 29 29.06 -30.40 25.90
C THR A 29 28.33 -29.30 25.12
N THR A 30 29.08 -28.68 24.21
CA THR A 30 28.61 -27.91 23.07
C THR A 30 27.63 -28.72 22.20
N GLU A 31 26.33 -28.53 22.41
CA GLU A 31 25.33 -28.74 21.38
C GLU A 31 25.20 -27.45 20.57
N THR A 32 25.22 -27.59 19.25
CA THR A 32 24.82 -26.56 18.27
C THR A 32 23.53 -25.91 18.74
N THR A 33 23.64 -24.72 19.33
CA THR A 33 22.49 -24.03 19.89
C THR A 33 21.66 -23.52 18.72
N GLU A 34 20.53 -24.18 18.44
CA GLU A 34 19.47 -23.60 17.64
C GLU A 34 19.23 -22.17 18.11
N LYS A 35 19.16 -21.23 17.16
CA LYS A 35 19.15 -19.80 17.45
C LYS A 35 17.83 -19.43 18.13
N LYS A 36 17.79 -19.53 19.46
CA LYS A 36 16.67 -19.11 20.29
C LYS A 36 16.44 -17.62 20.08
N ASN A 37 15.27 -17.26 19.58
CA ASN A 37 14.91 -15.86 19.38
C ASN A 37 13.46 -15.64 19.83
N VAL A 38 13.21 -14.48 20.42
CA VAL A 38 11.87 -14.03 20.82
C VAL A 38 11.48 -12.91 19.90
N VAL A 39 10.35 -13.07 19.21
CA VAL A 39 9.71 -12.00 18.45
C VAL A 39 8.55 -11.49 19.27
N ASP A 40 8.58 -10.20 19.56
CA ASP A 40 7.49 -9.50 20.20
C ASP A 40 6.63 -8.78 19.14
N SER A 41 5.32 -8.82 19.32
CA SER A 41 4.34 -8.21 18.43
C SER A 41 3.17 -7.67 19.27
N GLU A 42 2.91 -6.38 19.16
CA GLU A 42 1.84 -5.70 19.88
C GLU A 42 0.62 -5.46 18.98
N PHE A 43 -0.57 -5.61 19.55
CA PHE A 43 -1.83 -5.25 18.94
C PHE A 43 -2.63 -4.34 19.88
N VAL A 44 -3.04 -3.17 19.40
CA VAL A 44 -3.85 -2.21 20.16
C VAL A 44 -5.29 -2.27 19.68
N PHE A 45 -6.18 -2.69 20.58
CA PHE A 45 -7.61 -2.73 20.37
C PHE A 45 -8.25 -1.51 21.04
N CYS A 46 -8.96 -0.70 20.25
CA CYS A 46 -9.70 0.47 20.74
C CYS A 46 -11.20 0.24 20.55
N THR A 47 -11.98 0.46 21.60
CA THR A 47 -13.44 0.58 21.51
C THR A 47 -13.77 2.06 21.38
N LEU A 48 -14.52 2.40 20.34
CA LEU A 48 -14.95 3.77 20.07
C LEU A 48 -16.46 3.88 20.34
N ASP A 49 -16.89 5.05 20.80
CA ASP A 49 -18.30 5.40 20.81
C ASP A 49 -18.83 5.71 19.40
N TRP A 50 -20.11 6.02 19.26
CA TRP A 50 -20.72 6.37 17.98
C TRP A 50 -20.21 7.70 17.41
N SER A 51 -19.54 8.56 18.16
CA SER A 51 -18.92 9.78 17.62
C SER A 51 -17.52 9.52 17.05
N GLY A 52 -16.88 8.44 17.49
CA GLY A 52 -15.50 8.06 17.17
C GLY A 52 -14.51 8.28 18.30
N GLU A 53 -14.97 8.68 19.50
CA GLU A 53 -14.13 8.90 20.67
C GLU A 53 -13.77 7.56 21.34
N ILE A 54 -12.53 7.41 21.80
CA ILE A 54 -12.00 6.12 22.31
C ILE A 54 -12.38 5.87 23.79
N GLU A 55 -13.38 5.04 24.05
CA GLU A 55 -13.82 4.73 25.41
C GLU A 55 -12.89 3.75 26.14
N GLU A 56 -12.35 2.76 25.41
CA GLU A 56 -11.54 1.69 25.99
C GLU A 56 -10.34 1.37 25.11
N ILE A 57 -9.20 1.07 25.75
CA ILE A 57 -8.00 0.57 25.09
C ILE A 57 -7.56 -0.72 25.78
N GLN A 58 -7.31 -1.73 24.96
CA GLN A 58 -6.66 -2.96 25.36
C GLN A 58 -5.44 -3.22 24.48
N VAL A 59 -4.28 -3.47 25.09
CA VAL A 59 -3.05 -3.81 24.37
C VAL A 59 -2.80 -5.30 24.56
N PHE A 60 -2.51 -6.00 23.47
CA PHE A 60 -2.16 -7.41 23.44
C PHE A 60 -0.70 -7.53 23.03
N GLU A 61 0.08 -8.12 23.92
CA GLU A 61 1.46 -8.56 23.71
C GLU A 61 1.45 -9.99 23.18
N MET A 62 2.17 -10.25 22.10
CA MET A 62 2.31 -11.59 21.53
C MET A 62 3.79 -11.97 21.40
N LEU A 63 4.26 -12.76 22.37
CA LEU A 63 5.64 -13.26 22.41
C LEU A 63 5.74 -14.59 21.68
N SER A 64 6.38 -14.56 20.51
CA SER A 64 6.69 -15.75 19.70
C SER A 64 8.10 -16.24 20.02
N LEU A 65 8.16 -17.35 20.75
CA LEU A 65 9.40 -18.04 21.11
C LEU A 65 9.77 -19.04 20.01
N ASN A 66 10.92 -18.82 19.39
CA ASN A 66 11.45 -19.71 18.37
C ASN A 66 12.55 -20.60 18.94
N GLY A 67 12.37 -21.92 18.85
CA GLY A 67 13.30 -22.92 19.35
C GLY A 67 12.95 -23.49 20.74
N SER A 68 13.49 -24.67 21.04
CA SER A 68 13.14 -25.43 22.24
C SER A 68 13.84 -24.93 23.51
N GLY A 69 13.15 -25.02 24.66
CA GLY A 69 13.71 -24.82 25.99
C GLY A 69 13.04 -23.69 26.77
N THR A 70 13.78 -23.12 27.72
CA THR A 70 13.30 -22.06 28.62
C THR A 70 13.76 -20.68 28.14
N PHE A 71 12.88 -19.69 28.26
CA PHE A 71 13.09 -18.30 27.85
C PHE A 71 12.73 -17.36 29.00
N ASP A 72 13.57 -16.36 29.21
CA ASP A 72 13.28 -15.20 30.04
C ASP A 72 13.17 -13.97 29.12
N VAL A 73 12.05 -13.28 29.19
CA VAL A 73 11.74 -12.11 28.35
C VAL A 73 11.69 -10.87 29.23
N ARG A 74 12.36 -9.81 28.80
CA ARG A 74 12.40 -8.53 29.50
C ARG A 74 12.14 -7.39 28.52
N GLU A 75 11.08 -6.65 28.77
CA GLU A 75 10.55 -5.62 27.87
C GLU A 75 10.34 -4.32 28.65
N LYS A 76 10.50 -3.17 28.01
CA LYS A 76 10.45 -1.88 28.72
C LYS A 76 9.02 -1.35 28.71
N LYS A 77 8.46 -1.07 29.87
CA LYS A 77 7.10 -0.53 30.00
C LYS A 77 6.90 0.74 29.19
N ALA A 78 5.84 0.77 28.40
CA ALA A 78 5.38 1.98 27.70
C ALA A 78 4.70 3.00 28.63
N PHE A 79 4.20 2.54 29.79
CA PHE A 79 3.45 3.34 30.78
C PHE A 79 3.84 2.98 32.22
N ASP A 80 3.87 3.97 33.11
CA ASP A 80 4.35 3.82 34.49
C ASP A 80 3.30 3.26 35.46
N GLU A 81 2.02 3.28 35.07
CA GLU A 81 0.92 2.78 35.90
C GLU A 81 0.94 1.26 36.03
N ASN A 82 0.55 0.76 37.20
CA ASN A 82 0.48 -0.67 37.46
C ASN A 82 -0.71 -1.27 36.72
N THR A 83 -0.46 -1.84 35.55
CA THR A 83 -1.50 -2.47 34.75
C THR A 83 -1.70 -3.93 35.11
N GLY A 84 -2.96 -4.36 35.16
CA GLY A 84 -3.30 -5.78 35.27
C GLY A 84 -3.03 -6.49 33.95
N TRP A 85 -2.21 -7.54 33.97
CA TRP A 85 -1.95 -8.39 32.81
C TRP A 85 -2.74 -9.69 32.89
N GLN A 86 -3.42 -10.05 31.81
CA GLN A 86 -4.16 -11.30 31.67
C GLN A 86 -3.55 -12.14 30.56
N GLY A 87 -3.19 -13.39 30.86
CA GLY A 87 -2.75 -14.34 29.84
C GLY A 87 -3.94 -15.03 29.16
N VAL A 88 -3.89 -15.24 27.85
CA VAL A 88 -4.91 -16.00 27.09
C VAL A 88 -4.49 -17.46 26.88
N LYS A 89 -3.17 -17.71 26.71
CA LYS A 89 -2.58 -19.05 26.57
C LYS A 89 -1.23 -19.08 27.30
N GLY A 90 -1.01 -20.07 28.18
CA GLY A 90 0.25 -20.24 28.93
C GLY A 90 0.37 -19.50 30.28
N PHE A 91 -0.62 -18.69 30.67
CA PHE A 91 -0.83 -18.08 32.01
C PHE A 91 0.36 -17.40 32.74
N THR A 92 1.46 -17.07 32.07
CA THR A 92 2.54 -16.31 32.72
C THR A 92 2.24 -14.82 32.68
N LYS A 93 1.79 -14.26 33.81
CA LYS A 93 1.73 -12.81 33.99
C LYS A 93 3.16 -12.27 34.14
N PRO A 94 3.53 -11.16 33.48
CA PRO A 94 4.81 -10.53 33.72
C PRO A 94 4.88 -10.00 35.16
N LYS A 95 6.08 -9.99 35.71
CA LYS A 95 6.44 -9.18 36.88
C LYS A 95 6.82 -7.79 36.42
N VAL A 96 6.51 -6.79 37.26
CA VAL A 96 6.97 -5.42 37.05
C VAL A 96 8.25 -5.19 37.86
N GLU A 97 9.37 -4.97 37.18
CA GLU A 97 10.67 -4.70 37.79
C GLU A 97 11.23 -3.33 37.35
N GLY A 98 11.02 -2.30 38.17
CA GLY A 98 11.40 -0.93 37.81
C GLY A 98 10.64 -0.48 36.55
N ASP A 99 11.38 -0.20 35.47
CA ASP A 99 10.84 0.22 34.17
C ASP A 99 10.53 -0.96 33.22
N TYR A 100 10.57 -2.21 33.71
CA TYR A 100 10.48 -3.39 32.86
C TYR A 100 9.33 -4.32 33.22
N LEU A 101 8.80 -4.99 32.21
CA LEU A 101 7.97 -6.19 32.28
C LEU A 101 8.88 -7.41 32.10
N VAL A 102 8.79 -8.39 33.00
CA VAL A 102 9.66 -9.56 33.03
C VAL A 102 8.81 -10.83 33.06
N TRP A 103 8.95 -11.67 32.03
CA TRP A 103 8.41 -13.02 32.01
C TRP A 103 9.56 -14.01 32.21
N GLU A 104 9.51 -14.76 33.30
CA GLU A 104 10.52 -15.75 33.62
C GLU A 104 10.01 -17.16 33.30
N GLY A 105 10.90 -18.02 32.82
CA GLY A 105 10.63 -19.44 32.73
C GLY A 105 9.63 -19.85 31.66
N LEU A 106 9.42 -19.05 30.62
CA LEU A 106 8.54 -19.42 29.50
C LEU A 106 9.12 -20.64 28.79
N LYS A 107 8.28 -21.63 28.47
CA LYS A 107 8.73 -22.89 27.87
C LYS A 107 8.24 -23.03 26.44
N SER A 108 9.10 -23.58 25.59
CA SER A 108 8.76 -23.98 24.23
C SER A 108 9.27 -25.39 23.94
N GLU A 109 8.43 -26.23 23.33
CA GLU A 109 8.83 -27.48 22.69
C GLU A 109 8.74 -27.20 21.18
N ASP A 110 9.88 -26.90 20.55
CA ASP A 110 10.00 -26.23 19.25
C ASP A 110 9.57 -24.75 19.27
N ASN A 111 8.33 -24.41 18.91
CA ASN A 111 7.87 -23.02 18.86
C ASN A 111 6.65 -22.81 19.76
N ALA A 112 6.59 -21.65 20.43
CA ALA A 112 5.50 -21.31 21.32
C ALA A 112 5.10 -19.84 21.18
N CYS A 113 3.81 -19.58 21.34
CA CYS A 113 3.24 -18.23 21.35
C CYS A 113 2.58 -17.98 22.70
N TYR A 114 3.04 -16.96 23.40
CA TYR A 114 2.46 -16.48 24.66
C TYR A 114 1.75 -15.16 24.40
N ILE A 115 0.54 -15.01 24.96
CA ILE A 115 -0.25 -13.80 24.80
C ILE A 115 -0.53 -13.23 26.18
N ALA A 116 -0.19 -11.97 26.38
CA ALA A 116 -0.58 -11.18 27.53
C ALA A 116 -1.40 -9.98 27.07
N ALA A 117 -2.46 -9.65 27.78
CA ALA A 117 -3.29 -8.50 27.49
C ALA A 117 -3.32 -7.57 28.69
N THR A 118 -3.33 -6.27 28.42
CA THR A 118 -3.50 -5.23 29.42
C THR A 118 -4.65 -4.32 29.04
N LYS A 119 -5.58 -4.12 29.98
CA LYS A 119 -6.65 -3.13 29.84
C LYS A 119 -6.21 -1.83 30.52
N PHE A 120 -6.35 -0.72 29.81
CA PHE A 120 -5.94 0.59 30.32
C PHE A 120 -6.94 1.13 31.36
N SER A 121 -6.42 1.86 32.34
CA SER A 121 -7.24 2.72 33.21
C SER A 121 -7.78 3.90 32.41
N GLU A 122 -8.81 4.58 32.90
CA GLU A 122 -9.35 5.80 32.27
C GLU A 122 -8.27 6.88 32.09
N ALA A 123 -7.40 7.06 33.09
CA ALA A 123 -6.27 7.99 33.02
C ALA A 123 -5.24 7.59 31.93
N MET A 124 -4.99 6.28 31.77
CA MET A 124 -4.13 5.78 30.70
C MET A 124 -4.76 5.93 29.32
N VAL A 125 -6.07 5.74 29.19
CA VAL A 125 -6.79 5.96 27.93
C VAL A 125 -6.63 7.42 27.50
N GLU A 126 -6.85 8.38 28.40
CA GLU A 126 -6.68 9.80 28.10
C GLU A 126 -5.26 10.14 27.62
N LYS A 127 -4.25 9.59 28.30
CA LYS A 127 -2.85 9.74 27.88
C LYS A 127 -2.58 9.08 26.52
N ALA A 128 -3.12 7.89 26.29
CA ALA A 128 -2.87 7.09 25.09
C ALA A 128 -3.56 7.63 23.84
N ARG A 129 -4.73 8.29 23.98
CA ARG A 129 -5.42 8.99 22.88
C ARG A 129 -4.49 9.94 22.12
N THR A 130 -3.63 10.65 22.84
CA THR A 130 -2.65 11.58 22.24
C THR A 130 -1.54 10.90 21.42
N ARG A 131 -1.38 9.57 21.55
CA ARG A 131 -0.36 8.77 20.87
C ARG A 131 -0.91 7.93 19.72
N ILE A 132 -2.23 7.73 19.64
CA ILE A 132 -2.85 6.98 18.54
C ILE A 132 -2.81 7.89 17.30
N PRO A 133 -2.11 7.49 16.22
CA PRO A 133 -1.83 8.35 15.07
C PRO A 133 -3.01 8.49 14.10
N LEU A 134 -4.23 8.26 14.57
CA LEU A 134 -5.44 8.26 13.77
C LEU A 134 -6.60 8.89 14.56
N ASP A 135 -7.23 9.88 13.94
CA ASP A 135 -8.51 10.45 14.37
C ASP A 135 -9.63 9.90 13.47
N VAL A 136 -10.72 9.44 14.08
CA VAL A 136 -11.90 8.87 13.41
C VAL A 136 -13.11 9.66 13.86
N ARG A 137 -13.87 10.22 12.91
CA ARG A 137 -15.07 11.01 13.23
C ARG A 137 -16.26 10.58 12.42
N PHE A 138 -17.34 10.26 13.12
CA PHE A 138 -18.61 9.91 12.50
C PHE A 138 -19.54 11.12 12.46
N LYS A 139 -20.33 11.19 11.38
CA LYS A 139 -21.47 12.10 11.27
C LYS A 139 -22.65 11.33 10.72
N TYR A 140 -23.83 11.62 11.25
CA TYR A 140 -25.05 10.92 10.89
C TYR A 140 -26.13 11.87 10.42
N LYS A 141 -26.99 11.37 9.54
CA LYS A 141 -28.27 11.98 9.22
C LYS A 141 -29.37 10.92 9.18
N PHE A 142 -30.58 11.33 9.56
CA PHE A 142 -31.78 10.53 9.43
C PHE A 142 -32.86 11.38 8.76
N ASP A 143 -33.41 10.90 7.65
CA ASP A 143 -34.34 11.64 6.80
C ASP A 143 -33.82 13.05 6.42
N GLY A 144 -32.51 13.15 6.17
CA GLY A 144 -31.82 14.39 5.83
C GLY A 144 -31.50 15.32 7.01
N VAL A 145 -31.96 15.00 8.23
CA VAL A 145 -31.71 15.79 9.45
C VAL A 145 -30.45 15.25 10.16
N PRO A 146 -29.48 16.10 10.54
CA PRO A 146 -28.34 15.68 11.34
C PRO A 146 -28.73 15.02 12.67
N VAL A 147 -28.00 13.99 13.07
CA VAL A 147 -28.21 13.24 14.31
C VAL A 147 -26.90 13.22 15.10
N GLU A 148 -26.95 13.63 16.37
CA GLU A 148 -25.80 13.64 17.29
C GLU A 148 -25.76 12.39 18.18
N ASP A 149 -26.92 11.85 18.56
CA ASP A 149 -27.05 10.61 19.33
C ASP A 149 -27.89 9.58 18.54
N LEU A 150 -27.27 8.45 18.20
CA LEU A 150 -27.94 7.37 17.46
C LEU A 150 -29.12 6.77 18.23
N ASN A 151 -29.16 6.89 19.57
CA ASN A 151 -30.29 6.42 20.37
C ASN A 151 -31.60 7.14 20.01
N GLU A 152 -31.54 8.36 19.49
CA GLU A 152 -32.72 9.12 19.07
C GLU A 152 -33.40 8.50 17.85
N ILE A 153 -32.69 7.69 17.06
CA ILE A 153 -33.20 7.08 15.83
C ILE A 153 -33.31 5.56 15.92
N THR A 154 -32.82 4.94 16.98
CA THR A 154 -32.97 3.50 17.24
C THR A 154 -34.44 3.07 17.16
N GLY A 155 -34.71 2.01 16.41
CA GLY A 155 -36.05 1.47 16.18
C GLY A 155 -36.92 2.24 15.18
N LYS A 156 -36.46 3.39 14.66
CA LYS A 156 -37.17 4.13 13.62
C LYS A 156 -36.95 3.52 12.24
N SER A 157 -37.78 3.94 11.28
CA SER A 157 -37.63 3.58 9.86
C SER A 157 -37.58 4.87 9.05
N GLY A 158 -36.73 4.93 8.04
CA GLY A 158 -36.42 6.16 7.29
C GLY A 158 -35.16 6.01 6.45
N ARG A 159 -34.59 7.11 5.96
CA ARG A 159 -33.32 7.13 5.26
C ARG A 159 -32.19 7.43 6.24
N PHE A 160 -31.28 6.48 6.42
CA PHE A 160 -30.08 6.65 7.22
C PHE A 160 -28.89 7.04 6.33
N GLU A 161 -28.07 7.98 6.80
CA GLU A 161 -26.80 8.36 6.20
C GLU A 161 -25.71 8.42 7.27
N MET A 162 -24.54 7.85 6.95
CA MET A 162 -23.33 7.91 7.76
C MET A 162 -22.18 8.43 6.90
N GLU A 163 -21.40 9.35 7.46
CA GLU A 163 -20.13 9.81 6.92
C GLU A 163 -19.05 9.53 7.97
N VAL A 164 -17.91 8.98 7.54
CA VAL A 164 -16.78 8.69 8.43
C VAL A 164 -15.53 9.34 7.88
N THR A 165 -14.90 10.19 8.67
CA THR A 165 -13.65 10.86 8.32
C THR A 165 -12.50 10.25 9.11
N PHE A 166 -11.48 9.83 8.38
CA PHE A 166 -10.21 9.34 8.92
C PHE A 166 -9.15 10.41 8.72
N LYS A 167 -8.34 10.70 9.75
CA LYS A 167 -7.22 11.63 9.64
C LYS A 167 -5.98 11.07 10.31
N ASN A 168 -4.90 10.95 9.54
CA ASN A 168 -3.58 10.64 10.05
C ASN A 168 -3.02 11.85 10.82
N THR A 169 -2.80 11.66 12.13
CA THR A 169 -2.34 12.72 13.05
C THR A 169 -0.85 12.60 13.38
N SER A 170 -0.14 11.62 12.81
CA SER A 170 1.29 11.35 13.07
C SER A 170 2.29 12.37 12.50
N LYS A 171 1.79 13.51 12.00
CA LYS A 171 2.60 14.54 11.36
C LYS A 171 3.75 14.98 12.26
N GLU A 172 4.97 14.82 11.77
CA GLU A 172 6.15 15.32 12.46
C GLU A 172 7.15 15.95 11.49
N LYS A 173 8.08 16.74 12.05
CA LYS A 173 9.16 17.37 11.31
C LYS A 173 10.40 16.51 11.42
N THR A 174 10.82 15.95 10.29
CA THR A 174 11.97 15.06 10.21
C THR A 174 13.08 15.71 9.41
N ARG A 175 14.30 15.63 9.94
CA ARG A 175 15.50 16.05 9.23
C ARG A 175 15.94 14.90 8.33
N VAL A 176 16.00 15.19 7.04
CA VAL A 176 16.45 14.23 6.04
C VAL A 176 17.74 14.77 5.45
N GLU A 177 18.77 13.93 5.51
CA GLU A 177 20.03 14.15 4.84
C GLU A 177 20.02 13.37 3.52
N TYR A 178 20.30 14.06 2.42
CA TYR A 178 20.39 13.43 1.12
C TYR A 178 21.50 14.08 0.30
N LYS A 179 22.03 13.32 -0.66
CA LYS A 179 22.98 13.83 -1.64
C LYS A 179 22.20 14.54 -2.73
N ASP A 180 22.46 15.83 -2.91
CA ASP A 180 21.86 16.60 -3.98
C ASP A 180 22.24 15.97 -5.34
N PRO A 181 21.25 15.60 -6.19
CA PRO A 181 21.54 14.91 -7.45
C PRO A 181 22.26 15.81 -8.47
N ASP A 182 22.12 17.14 -8.35
CA ASP A 182 22.69 18.10 -9.28
C ASP A 182 24.11 18.51 -8.87
N THR A 183 24.34 18.77 -7.59
CA THR A 183 25.65 19.25 -7.09
C THR A 183 26.52 18.14 -6.50
N GLY A 184 25.93 17.02 -6.09
CA GLY A 184 26.60 15.93 -5.41
C GLY A 184 26.98 16.24 -3.95
N GLU A 185 26.60 17.40 -3.42
CA GLU A 185 26.85 17.79 -2.02
C GLU A 185 25.81 17.17 -1.09
N MET A 186 26.19 16.92 0.17
CA MET A 186 25.25 16.51 1.20
C MET A 186 24.43 17.72 1.64
N LYS A 187 23.10 17.58 1.61
CA LYS A 187 22.16 18.61 2.04
C LYS A 187 21.27 18.06 3.16
N GLU A 188 21.05 18.88 4.17
CA GLU A 188 20.10 18.63 5.24
C GLU A 188 18.85 19.49 5.01
N THR A 189 17.68 18.89 5.06
CA THR A 189 16.40 19.59 4.97
C THR A 189 15.43 19.09 6.02
N GLU A 190 14.59 19.97 6.53
CA GLU A 190 13.47 19.60 7.40
C GLU A 190 12.23 19.40 6.52
N VAL A 191 11.68 18.19 6.54
CA VAL A 191 10.48 17.81 5.80
C VAL A 191 9.41 17.30 6.75
N GLU A 192 8.15 17.46 6.36
CA GLU A 192 7.04 16.88 7.10
C GLU A 192 6.91 15.41 6.72
N THR A 193 6.92 14.54 7.71
CA THR A 193 6.75 13.09 7.56
C THR A 193 5.55 12.61 8.36
N TYR A 194 5.01 11.47 7.95
CA TYR A 194 3.90 10.80 8.60
C TYR A 194 4.25 9.33 8.75
N LEU A 195 3.73 8.70 9.80
CA LEU A 195 3.65 7.25 9.88
C LEU A 195 2.66 6.78 8.80
N PRO A 196 3.07 5.98 7.81
CA PRO A 196 2.17 5.53 6.75
C PRO A 196 1.09 4.60 7.30
N LEU A 197 -0.18 4.94 7.07
CA LEU A 197 -1.32 4.14 7.52
C LEU A 197 -2.10 3.59 6.32
N VAL A 198 -2.57 2.35 6.44
CA VAL A 198 -3.64 1.81 5.61
C VAL A 198 -4.79 1.43 6.53
N ILE A 199 -5.95 2.04 6.29
CA ILE A 199 -7.17 1.82 7.07
C ILE A 199 -8.08 0.96 6.25
N GLN A 200 -8.56 -0.11 6.85
CA GLN A 200 -9.48 -1.05 6.24
C GLN A 200 -10.71 -1.10 7.14
N PRO A 201 -11.77 -0.33 6.84
CA PRO A 201 -13.10 -0.73 7.23
C PRO A 201 -13.40 -2.02 6.47
N TYR A 202 -13.25 -3.14 7.14
CA TYR A 202 -13.48 -4.47 6.57
C TYR A 202 -14.57 -5.15 7.38
N ASP A 203 -15.30 -6.07 6.75
CA ASP A 203 -16.37 -6.84 7.39
C ASP A 203 -17.49 -5.98 7.99
N TRP A 204 -17.84 -4.86 7.33
CA TRP A 204 -19.05 -4.13 7.69
C TRP A 204 -20.26 -4.84 7.10
N TYR A 205 -21.01 -5.51 7.97
CA TYR A 205 -22.19 -6.26 7.61
C TYR A 205 -23.46 -5.47 7.92
N PHE A 206 -24.23 -5.15 6.88
CA PHE A 206 -25.52 -4.49 7.00
C PHE A 206 -26.65 -5.48 6.72
N ASP A 207 -27.36 -5.91 7.76
CA ASP A 207 -28.43 -6.91 7.70
C ASP A 207 -29.60 -6.45 6.81
N ASN A 208 -29.97 -7.25 5.81
CA ASN A 208 -31.05 -6.96 4.85
C ASN A 208 -32.45 -6.92 5.50
N ARG A 209 -32.60 -7.33 6.76
CA ARG A 209 -33.84 -7.16 7.54
C ARG A 209 -33.99 -5.75 8.11
N ILE A 210 -32.88 -5.01 8.15
CA ILE A 210 -32.80 -3.65 8.69
C ILE A 210 -32.46 -2.66 7.58
N PHE A 211 -31.46 -2.94 6.74
CA PHE A 211 -30.92 -2.05 5.71
C PHE A 211 -31.34 -2.50 4.30
N TYR A 212 -31.79 -1.55 3.50
CA TYR A 212 -32.27 -1.73 2.13
C TYR A 212 -31.74 -0.61 1.23
N ASN A 213 -31.63 -0.87 -0.07
CA ASN A 213 -31.16 0.12 -1.05
C ASN A 213 -29.85 0.78 -0.60
N LEU A 214 -28.90 -0.05 -0.15
CA LEU A 214 -27.63 0.43 0.38
C LEU A 214 -26.78 1.00 -0.76
N GLU A 215 -26.30 2.20 -0.51
CA GLU A 215 -25.35 2.94 -1.34
C GLU A 215 -24.13 3.27 -0.49
N ALA A 216 -22.96 3.25 -1.12
CA ALA A 216 -21.72 3.68 -0.50
C ALA A 216 -20.99 4.61 -1.46
N ASP A 217 -19.99 5.31 -0.95
CA ASP A 217 -19.14 6.13 -1.80
C ASP A 217 -18.45 5.27 -2.89
N PRO A 218 -18.07 5.87 -4.04
CA PRO A 218 -17.54 5.12 -5.18
C PRO A 218 -16.22 4.39 -4.93
N THR A 219 -15.50 4.69 -3.85
CA THR A 219 -14.25 4.01 -3.51
C THR A 219 -14.48 2.74 -2.69
N GLY A 220 -15.70 2.53 -2.19
CA GLY A 220 -16.09 1.34 -1.46
C GLY A 220 -16.46 0.18 -2.36
N LEU A 221 -16.17 -1.04 -1.89
CA LEU A 221 -16.68 -2.27 -2.46
C LEU A 221 -17.98 -2.64 -1.73
N VAL A 222 -19.09 -2.69 -2.45
CA VAL A 222 -20.38 -3.18 -1.93
C VAL A 222 -20.65 -4.55 -2.54
N VAL A 223 -20.68 -5.60 -1.70
CA VAL A 223 -21.02 -6.96 -2.11
C VAL A 223 -22.39 -7.33 -1.54
N PRO A 224 -23.45 -7.39 -2.36
CA PRO A 224 -24.76 -7.83 -1.90
C PRO A 224 -24.77 -9.35 -1.69
N MET A 225 -25.11 -9.78 -0.48
CA MET A 225 -25.33 -11.18 -0.10
C MET A 225 -26.83 -11.40 0.16
N PRO A 226 -27.32 -12.65 0.23
CA PRO A 226 -28.75 -12.93 0.46
C PRO A 226 -29.30 -12.25 1.73
N ASP A 227 -28.53 -12.27 2.83
CA ASP A 227 -29.00 -11.81 4.15
C ASP A 227 -28.41 -10.46 4.59
N PHE A 228 -27.40 -9.93 3.88
CA PHE A 228 -26.74 -8.68 4.24
C PHE A 228 -25.98 -8.05 3.05
N TYR A 229 -25.58 -6.80 3.19
CA TYR A 229 -24.52 -6.20 2.38
C TYR A 229 -23.18 -6.31 3.12
N ASN A 230 -22.13 -6.79 2.45
CA ASN A 230 -20.75 -6.66 2.94
C ASN A 230 -20.12 -5.44 2.28
N VAL A 231 -19.70 -4.47 3.07
CA VAL A 231 -19.09 -3.24 2.57
C VAL A 231 -17.67 -3.12 3.12
N GLY A 232 -16.74 -2.73 2.26
CA GLY A 232 -15.36 -2.53 2.67
C GLY A 232 -14.58 -1.55 1.83
N TRP A 233 -13.51 -1.01 2.42
CA TRP A 233 -12.58 -0.07 1.79
C TRP A 233 -11.14 -0.43 2.09
N SER A 234 -10.23 0.12 1.29
CA SER A 234 -8.80 0.18 1.59
C SER A 234 -8.35 1.61 1.40
N ILE A 235 -8.06 2.30 2.52
CA ILE A 235 -7.86 3.74 2.59
C ILE A 235 -6.41 4.03 2.98
N PRO A 236 -5.54 4.37 2.00
CA PRO A 236 -4.18 4.75 2.27
C PRO A 236 -4.05 6.21 2.74
N LEU A 237 -3.47 6.44 3.92
CA LEU A 237 -3.13 7.77 4.46
C LEU A 237 -1.60 7.88 4.69
N PHE A 238 -0.85 8.08 3.61
CA PHE A 238 0.60 8.27 3.62
C PHE A 238 1.02 9.47 2.74
N PRO A 239 0.93 10.71 3.27
CA PRO A 239 1.41 11.89 2.56
C PRO A 239 2.90 11.84 2.24
N PRO A 240 3.35 12.45 1.13
CA PRO A 240 2.55 13.21 0.15
C PRO A 240 1.92 12.36 -0.95
N ALA A 241 2.17 11.04 -0.98
CA ALA A 241 1.67 10.18 -2.05
C ALA A 241 0.14 10.01 -2.00
N THR A 242 -0.46 10.11 -0.81
CA THR A 242 -1.91 10.25 -0.61
C THR A 242 -2.23 11.40 0.33
N GLY A 243 -3.53 11.67 0.57
CA GLY A 243 -3.95 12.69 1.53
C GLY A 243 -3.68 12.30 2.98
N GLU A 244 -3.59 13.29 3.88
CA GLU A 244 -3.53 13.04 5.33
C GLU A 244 -4.90 12.65 5.91
N SER A 245 -5.98 12.83 5.13
CA SER A 245 -7.35 12.55 5.54
C SER A 245 -8.19 12.04 4.37
N HIS A 246 -9.17 11.21 4.67
CA HIS A 246 -10.13 10.68 3.72
C HIS A 246 -11.49 10.50 4.38
N THR A 247 -12.56 10.73 3.62
CA THR A 247 -13.94 10.63 4.09
C THR A 247 -14.72 9.66 3.22
N ILE A 248 -15.35 8.66 3.85
CA ILE A 248 -16.25 7.69 3.21
C ILE A 248 -17.69 7.93 3.65
N TRP A 249 -18.66 7.39 2.92
CA TRP A 249 -20.06 7.47 3.32
C TRP A 249 -20.84 6.21 2.96
N VAL A 250 -21.89 5.94 3.75
CA VAL A 250 -22.89 4.90 3.53
C VAL A 250 -24.28 5.50 3.69
N LYS A 251 -25.20 5.13 2.81
CA LYS A 251 -26.61 5.51 2.87
C LYS A 251 -27.48 4.28 2.66
N ALA A 252 -28.58 4.19 3.37
CA ALA A 252 -29.52 3.10 3.19
C ALA A 252 -30.90 3.50 3.68
N ASP A 253 -31.94 2.91 3.09
CA ASP A 253 -33.26 2.90 3.71
C ASP A 253 -33.23 1.89 4.86
N VAL A 254 -33.78 2.26 6.01
CA VAL A 254 -33.73 1.43 7.21
C VAL A 254 -35.10 1.15 7.78
N LYS A 255 -35.28 -0.03 8.37
CA LYS A 255 -36.44 -0.42 9.15
C LYS A 255 -36.01 -0.91 10.52
N ASN A 256 -36.63 -0.37 11.58
CA ASN A 256 -36.25 -0.68 12.96
C ASN A 256 -34.73 -0.51 13.16
N PHE A 257 -34.24 0.70 12.86
CA PHE A 257 -32.82 1.02 12.79
C PHE A 257 -32.05 0.53 14.02
N GLN A 258 -30.96 -0.17 13.75
CA GLN A 258 -29.93 -0.54 14.73
C GLN A 258 -28.59 -0.41 14.04
N MET A 259 -27.69 0.37 14.63
CA MET A 259 -26.34 0.51 14.12
C MET A 259 -25.59 -0.82 14.31
N PRO A 260 -25.07 -1.45 13.24
CA PRO A 260 -24.22 -2.61 13.41
C PRO A 260 -22.88 -2.21 14.06
N PRO A 261 -22.17 -3.16 14.71
CA PRO A 261 -20.80 -2.92 15.11
C PRO A 261 -19.94 -2.69 13.87
N LEU A 262 -19.12 -1.64 13.88
CA LEU A 262 -18.25 -1.27 12.78
C LEU A 262 -16.80 -1.50 13.20
N THR A 263 -16.11 -2.37 12.47
CA THR A 263 -14.70 -2.71 12.74
C THR A 263 -13.77 -2.00 11.77
N LEU A 264 -12.63 -1.52 12.28
CA LEU A 264 -11.57 -0.90 11.49
C LEU A 264 -10.26 -1.64 11.77
N ALA A 265 -9.59 -2.16 10.74
CA ALA A 265 -8.18 -2.51 10.82
C ALA A 265 -7.34 -1.30 10.42
N VAL A 266 -6.30 -1.02 11.20
CA VAL A 266 -5.32 0.02 10.90
C VAL A 266 -3.95 -0.63 10.88
N ALA A 267 -3.34 -0.67 9.70
CA ALA A 267 -2.02 -1.22 9.51
C ALA A 267 -0.99 -0.11 9.31
N PHE A 268 0.12 -0.20 10.04
CA PHE A 268 1.31 0.59 9.73
C PHE A 268 2.01 -0.02 8.52
N VAL A 269 2.26 0.81 7.51
CA VAL A 269 3.06 0.38 6.36
C VAL A 269 4.49 0.81 6.58
N PHE A 270 5.33 -0.16 6.95
CA PHE A 270 6.77 0.04 6.94
C PHE A 270 7.26 -0.23 5.52
N PRO A 271 7.86 0.75 4.83
CA PRO A 271 8.46 0.52 3.52
C PRO A 271 9.73 -0.33 3.70
N GLU A 272 9.59 -1.65 3.86
CA GLU A 272 10.72 -2.55 3.71
C GLU A 272 11.06 -2.72 2.22
N THR A 273 12.25 -2.21 1.86
CA THR A 273 13.24 -2.60 0.82
C THR A 273 12.81 -2.96 -0.62
N ASN A 274 11.53 -3.16 -0.94
CA ASN A 274 11.05 -3.60 -2.25
C ASN A 274 10.45 -2.47 -3.11
N GLN A 275 10.73 -1.21 -2.78
CA GLN A 275 10.50 -0.12 -3.73
C GLN A 275 11.57 -0.20 -4.83
N VAL A 276 11.31 -1.02 -5.85
CA VAL A 276 12.09 -1.00 -7.08
C VAL A 276 11.87 0.36 -7.71
N ASN A 277 12.93 1.17 -7.85
CA ASN A 277 12.86 2.44 -8.56
C ASN A 277 12.40 2.15 -10.01
N PRO A 278 11.13 2.44 -10.37
CA PRO A 278 10.61 2.06 -11.67
C PRO A 278 11.27 2.87 -12.78
N THR A 279 11.87 4.02 -12.45
CA THR A 279 12.54 4.91 -13.41
C THR A 279 13.65 4.20 -14.17
N ALA A 280 14.39 3.28 -13.53
CA ALA A 280 15.42 2.50 -14.21
C ALA A 280 14.83 1.55 -15.27
N LEU A 281 13.69 0.93 -14.97
CA LEU A 281 12.96 0.05 -15.89
C LEU A 281 12.30 0.84 -17.02
N PHE A 282 11.67 1.98 -16.70
CA PHE A 282 11.05 2.88 -17.68
C PHE A 282 12.07 3.47 -18.64
N LYS A 283 13.26 3.85 -18.16
CA LYS A 283 14.33 4.39 -19.00
C LYS A 283 14.75 3.39 -20.09
N SER A 284 15.00 2.15 -19.72
CA SER A 284 15.35 1.09 -20.67
C SER A 284 14.24 0.86 -21.71
N GLY A 285 12.97 0.83 -21.28
CA GLY A 285 11.83 0.71 -22.18
C GLY A 285 11.70 1.88 -23.15
N LEU A 286 11.90 3.12 -22.68
CA LEU A 286 11.89 4.31 -23.52
C LEU A 286 13.07 4.36 -24.49
N GLU A 287 14.26 3.92 -24.09
CA GLU A 287 15.44 3.81 -24.96
C GLU A 287 15.21 2.79 -26.08
N GLN A 288 14.58 1.65 -25.78
CA GLN A 288 14.21 0.64 -26.78
C GLN A 288 13.15 1.17 -27.75
N LEU A 289 12.10 1.85 -27.25
CA LEU A 289 11.08 2.49 -28.08
C LEU A 289 11.70 3.55 -29.00
N TYR A 290 12.54 4.42 -28.45
CA TYR A 290 13.26 5.43 -29.24
C TYR A 290 14.16 4.79 -30.30
N GLY A 291 14.90 3.73 -29.94
CA GLY A 291 15.72 2.96 -30.85
C GLY A 291 14.91 2.34 -32.00
N GLY A 292 13.75 1.75 -31.70
CA GLY A 292 12.84 1.19 -32.70
C GLY A 292 12.28 2.25 -33.65
N VAL A 293 11.83 3.40 -33.12
CA VAL A 293 11.36 4.53 -33.93
C VAL A 293 12.48 5.07 -34.82
N LYS A 294 13.71 5.15 -34.31
CA LYS A 294 14.88 5.55 -35.09
C LYS A 294 15.17 4.57 -36.23
N GLN A 295 15.13 3.27 -35.98
CA GLN A 295 15.32 2.25 -37.03
C GLN A 295 14.25 2.34 -38.12
N ILE A 296 12.98 2.57 -37.74
CA ILE A 296 11.90 2.81 -38.70
C ILE A 296 12.21 4.05 -39.54
N ASN A 297 12.59 5.16 -38.91
CA ASN A 297 12.94 6.38 -39.62
C ASN A 297 14.13 6.19 -40.57
N GLU A 298 15.15 5.45 -40.15
CA GLU A 298 16.31 5.12 -40.98
C GLU A 298 15.95 4.17 -42.15
N GLY A 299 15.05 3.21 -41.92
CA GLY A 299 14.58 2.28 -42.94
C GLY A 299 13.62 2.91 -43.95
N VAL A 300 12.76 3.83 -43.53
CA VAL A 300 11.97 4.68 -44.45
C VAL A 300 12.93 5.54 -45.27
N GLY A 301 13.86 6.20 -44.58
CA GLY A 301 15.04 6.83 -45.18
C GLY A 301 14.72 7.99 -46.12
N ASP A 302 15.49 8.11 -47.20
CA ASP A 302 15.43 9.19 -48.18
C ASP A 302 15.47 8.61 -49.60
N PRO A 303 14.78 9.21 -50.59
CA PRO A 303 14.81 8.78 -51.99
C PRO A 303 16.20 8.55 -52.60
N THR A 304 17.23 9.23 -52.08
CA THR A 304 18.60 9.18 -52.60
C THR A 304 19.51 8.23 -51.83
N LYS A 305 19.04 7.67 -50.69
CA LYS A 305 19.86 6.82 -49.83
C LYS A 305 19.57 5.35 -50.10
N ALA A 306 20.57 4.64 -50.64
CA ALA A 306 20.50 3.21 -50.89
C ALA A 306 20.03 2.41 -49.66
N ASP A 307 19.38 1.28 -49.93
CA ASP A 307 18.83 0.36 -48.93
C ASP A 307 17.73 0.96 -48.03
N THR A 308 17.02 1.97 -48.52
CA THR A 308 15.84 2.55 -47.85
C THR A 308 14.57 2.33 -48.67
N LEU A 309 13.42 2.37 -48.00
CA LEU A 309 12.13 2.17 -48.66
C LEU A 309 11.87 3.26 -49.71
N LEU A 310 12.14 4.53 -49.38
CA LEU A 310 11.95 5.63 -50.33
C LEU A 310 12.89 5.54 -51.52
N TYR A 311 14.13 5.09 -51.34
CA TYR A 311 15.03 4.81 -52.45
C TYR A 311 14.50 3.71 -53.37
N GLY A 312 14.03 2.59 -52.80
CA GLY A 312 13.44 1.50 -53.57
C GLY A 312 12.20 1.94 -54.37
N ILE A 313 11.30 2.71 -53.75
CA ILE A 313 10.12 3.26 -54.42
C ILE A 313 10.53 4.21 -55.56
N THR A 314 11.53 5.06 -55.33
CA THR A 314 12.01 6.02 -56.34
C THR A 314 12.62 5.29 -57.54
N ALA A 315 13.43 4.25 -57.30
CA ALA A 315 14.02 3.45 -58.38
C ALA A 315 12.94 2.73 -59.23
N VAL A 316 11.87 2.23 -58.59
CA VAL A 316 10.73 1.64 -59.31
C VAL A 316 9.97 2.69 -60.12
N ASP A 317 9.68 3.86 -59.54
CA ASP A 317 9.02 4.98 -60.24
C ASP A 317 9.83 5.44 -61.47
N GLU A 318 11.13 5.63 -61.33
CA GLU A 318 12.01 6.00 -62.45
C GLU A 318 12.08 4.91 -63.53
N GLY A 319 12.15 3.63 -63.13
CA GLY A 319 12.11 2.51 -64.07
C GLY A 319 10.80 2.44 -64.86
N LEU A 320 9.67 2.63 -64.19
CA LEU A 320 8.35 2.71 -64.82
C LEU A 320 8.26 3.89 -65.79
N LYS A 321 8.78 5.07 -65.41
CA LYS A 321 8.84 6.25 -66.30
C LYS A 321 9.66 5.98 -67.56
N LYS A 322 10.82 5.32 -67.44
CA LYS A 322 11.63 4.92 -68.61
C LYS A 322 10.89 3.94 -69.52
N MET A 323 10.18 2.97 -68.96
CA MET A 323 9.36 2.04 -69.76
C MET A 323 8.18 2.72 -70.45
N ALA A 324 7.59 3.74 -69.81
CA ALA A 324 6.49 4.51 -70.37
C ALA A 324 6.94 5.58 -71.38
N ASP A 325 8.25 5.81 -71.53
CA ASP A 325 8.79 6.85 -72.38
C ASP A 325 8.44 6.63 -73.87
N ALA A 326 7.95 7.68 -74.53
CA ALA A 326 7.46 7.58 -75.89
C ALA A 326 8.57 7.47 -76.96
N GLN A 327 9.80 7.85 -76.62
CA GLN A 327 10.94 7.94 -77.52
C GLN A 327 11.90 6.76 -77.37
N GLU A 328 11.94 6.12 -76.20
CA GLU A 328 12.87 5.00 -75.94
C GLU A 328 12.20 3.81 -75.23
N GLY A 329 11.01 3.98 -74.67
CA GLY A 329 10.29 2.97 -73.90
C GLY A 329 9.44 2.02 -74.74
N LEU A 330 8.48 1.36 -74.09
CA LEU A 330 7.58 0.39 -74.71
C LEU A 330 6.77 0.97 -75.88
N PRO A 331 6.24 2.22 -75.84
CA PRO A 331 5.59 2.81 -77.00
C PRO A 331 6.51 2.92 -78.22
N TYR A 332 7.77 3.32 -78.01
CA TYR A 332 8.76 3.41 -79.08
C TYR A 332 9.10 2.03 -79.67
N ALA A 333 9.38 1.05 -78.80
CA ALA A 333 9.65 -0.32 -79.21
C ALA A 333 8.46 -0.89 -80.00
N LYS A 334 7.23 -0.68 -79.52
CA LYS A 334 6.01 -1.09 -80.22
C LYS A 334 5.91 -0.42 -81.59
N SER A 335 6.14 0.89 -81.67
CA SER A 335 6.10 1.62 -82.94
C SER A 335 7.09 1.02 -83.95
N ASN A 336 8.34 0.77 -83.56
CA ASN A 336 9.35 0.19 -84.45
C ASN A 336 8.99 -1.23 -84.92
N ILE A 337 8.41 -2.05 -84.04
CA ILE A 337 7.90 -3.37 -84.42
C ILE A 337 6.79 -3.22 -85.45
N ASP A 338 5.81 -2.36 -85.18
CA ASP A 338 4.64 -2.16 -86.04
C ASP A 338 5.00 -1.58 -87.42
N THR A 339 5.93 -0.62 -87.46
CA THR A 339 6.21 0.15 -88.69
C THR A 339 7.40 -0.37 -89.50
N ALA A 340 8.37 -1.03 -88.87
CA ALA A 340 9.56 -1.52 -89.56
C ALA A 340 9.59 -3.05 -89.63
N MET A 341 9.46 -3.73 -88.49
CA MET A 341 9.67 -5.19 -88.46
C MET A 341 8.51 -5.96 -89.08
N ILE A 342 7.26 -5.68 -88.69
CA ILE A 342 6.08 -6.40 -89.23
C ILE A 342 5.98 -6.23 -90.76
N PRO A 343 6.09 -5.02 -91.33
CA PRO A 343 6.08 -4.85 -92.78
C PRO A 343 7.25 -5.55 -93.46
N GLY A 344 8.46 -5.47 -92.90
CA GLY A 344 9.65 -6.14 -93.45
C GLY A 344 9.49 -7.66 -93.51
N VAL A 345 8.97 -8.27 -92.45
CA VAL A 345 8.67 -9.72 -92.43
C VAL A 345 7.59 -10.07 -93.46
N ARG A 346 6.53 -9.27 -93.59
CA ARG A 346 5.49 -9.48 -94.61
C ARG A 346 6.04 -9.38 -96.03
N GLN A 347 6.92 -8.41 -96.29
CA GLN A 347 7.58 -8.27 -97.58
C GLN A 347 8.46 -9.49 -97.90
N ALA A 348 9.30 -9.92 -96.95
CA ALA A 348 10.13 -11.11 -97.11
C ALA A 348 9.30 -12.40 -97.33
N ALA A 349 8.12 -12.50 -96.72
CA ALA A 349 7.20 -13.62 -96.90
C ALA A 349 6.46 -13.59 -98.25
N ALA A 350 6.35 -12.43 -98.91
CA ALA A 350 5.63 -12.26 -100.17
C ALA A 350 6.49 -12.51 -101.42
N GLY A 351 7.82 -12.66 -101.27
CA GLY A 351 8.78 -12.89 -102.35
C GLY A 351 9.59 -11.65 -102.69
#